data_AF-A0A061IRF2-F1
#
_entry.id   AF-A0A061IRF2-F1
#
_cell.length_a   1.000
_cell.length_b   1.000
_cell.length_c   1.000
_cell.angle_alpha   90.00
_cell.angle_beta   90.00
_cell.angle_gamma   90.00
#
_symmetry.space_group_name_H-M   'P 1'
#
loop_
_entity.id
_entity.type
_entity.pdbx_description
1 polymer ?
#
loop_
_entity_poly.entity_id
_entity_poly.type
_entity_poly.pdbx_seq_one_letter_code
_entity_poly.pdbx_strand_id
1 'polypeptide(L)' 'MVTGCMPFDDSDIAGLPRRQKRGVLYPDGLELSERCKALIAELLQFSPSARPSAGQVARNGWLRAGDSG' A
#
# COMPACT_ATOMS: atom_id res chain seq x y z
N MET A 1 -1.17 11.22 3.93
CA MET A 1 -0.50 9.98 3.49
C MET A 1 0.17 9.35 4.71
N VAL A 2 0.20 8.01 4.82
CA VAL A 2 0.53 7.32 6.09
C VAL A 2 2.03 7.07 6.34
N THR A 3 2.87 7.09 5.31
CA THR A 3 4.33 6.87 5.42
C THR A 3 5.14 8.15 5.23
N GLY A 4 4.55 9.21 4.66
CA GLY A 4 5.26 10.45 4.32
C GLY A 4 6.26 10.34 3.15
N CYS A 5 6.39 9.18 2.52
CA CYS A 5 7.28 8.92 1.39
C CYS A 5 6.59 8.12 0.28
N MET A 6 7.19 8.09 -0.92
CA MET A 6 6.73 7.24 -2.01
C MET A 6 6.96 5.75 -1.67
N PRO A 7 6.02 4.85 -2.02
CA PRO A 7 6.14 3.42 -1.70
C PRO A 7 7.21 2.69 -2.51
N PHE A 8 7.64 3.27 -3.63
CA PHE A 8 8.72 2.77 -4.47
C PHE A 8 9.62 3.94 -4.82
N ASP A 9 10.93 3.76 -4.69
CA ASP A 9 11.92 4.76 -5.12
C ASP A 9 11.91 4.87 -6.66
N ASP A 10 11.68 6.09 -7.13
CA ASP A 10 11.49 6.51 -8.51
C ASP A 10 12.73 7.19 -9.11
N SER A 11 13.84 7.24 -8.36
CA SER A 11 15.14 7.72 -8.87
C SER A 11 15.68 6.84 -10.02
N ASP A 12 15.28 5.57 -10.06
CA ASP A 12 15.60 4.59 -11.11
C ASP A 12 14.31 4.07 -11.76
N ILE A 13 13.84 4.78 -12.78
CA ILE A 13 12.62 4.45 -13.53
C ILE A 13 12.72 3.08 -14.21
N ALA A 14 13.90 2.67 -14.68
CA ALA A 14 14.10 1.38 -15.32
C ALA A 14 13.96 0.21 -14.32
N GLY A 15 14.38 0.43 -13.06
CA GLY A 15 14.23 -0.52 -11.96
C GLY A 15 12.82 -0.55 -11.33
N LEU A 16 12.00 0.47 -11.55
CA LEU A 16 10.70 0.64 -10.90
C LEU A 16 9.76 -0.58 -11.04
N PRO A 17 9.58 -1.21 -12.22
CA PRO A 17 8.72 -2.39 -12.34
C PRO A 17 9.20 -3.58 -11.51
N ARG A 18 10.52 -3.77 -11.37
CA ARG A 18 11.09 -4.84 -10.53
C ARG A 18 10.81 -4.58 -9.05
N ARG A 19 10.89 -3.32 -8.61
CA ARG A 19 10.61 -2.90 -7.23
C ARG A 19 9.13 -3.09 -6.90
N GLN A 20 8.23 -2.68 -7.78
CA GLN A 20 6.78 -2.89 -7.60
C GLN A 20 6.41 -4.37 -7.46
N LYS A 21 7.06 -5.26 -8.23
CA LYS A 21 6.87 -6.72 -8.11
C LYS A 21 7.34 -7.31 -6.78
N ARG A 22 8.33 -6.70 -6.11
CA ARG A 22 8.78 -7.13 -4.77
C ARG A 22 7.80 -6.74 -3.67
N GLY A 23 6.92 -5.77 -3.94
CA GLY A 23 5.98 -5.23 -2.97
C GLY A 23 6.54 -4.03 -2.20
N VAL A 24 5.71 -3.48 -1.33
CA VAL A 24 5.98 -2.26 -0.58
C VAL A 24 6.87 -2.57 0.62
N LEU A 25 7.86 -1.73 0.87
CA LEU A 25 8.68 -1.76 2.08
C LEU A 25 8.26 -0.61 2.99
N TYR A 26 8.19 -0.88 4.29
CA TYR A 26 7.85 0.13 5.30
C TYR A 26 9.14 0.59 6.00
N PRO A 27 9.31 1.90 6.25
CA PRO A 27 10.43 2.41 7.02
C PRO A 27 10.47 1.81 8.44
N ASP A 28 11.68 1.58 8.94
CA ASP A 28 11.88 1.14 10.32
C ASP A 28 11.35 2.19 11.32
N GLY A 29 10.76 1.72 12.42
CA GLY A 29 10.19 2.59 13.46
C GLY A 29 8.84 3.23 13.12
N LEU A 30 8.26 2.93 11.96
CA LEU A 30 6.91 3.38 11.60
C LEU A 30 5.85 2.39 12.13
N GLU A 31 5.10 2.83 13.14
CA GLU A 31 3.96 2.09 13.67
C GLU A 31 2.72 2.30 12.77
N LEU A 32 2.40 1.29 11.96
CA LEU A 32 1.16 1.22 11.19
C LEU A 32 0.42 -0.07 11.54
N SER A 33 -0.90 0.03 11.70
CA SER A 33 -1.72 -1.16 11.91
C SER A 33 -1.58 -2.15 10.75
N GLU A 34 -1.59 -3.43 11.05
CA GLU A 34 -1.50 -4.50 10.04
C GLU A 34 -2.64 -4.40 9.01
N ARG A 35 -3.82 -3.91 9.42
CA ARG A 35 -4.94 -3.66 8.50
C ARG A 35 -4.63 -2.55 7.49
N CYS A 36 -3.91 -1.50 7.90
CA CYS A 36 -3.44 -0.46 7.00
C CYS A 36 -2.43 -1.03 5.99
N LYS A 37 -1.44 -1.78 6.48
CA LYS A 37 -0.40 -2.38 5.63
C LYS A 37 -1.00 -3.35 4.62
N ALA A 38 -1.93 -4.20 5.05
CA ALA A 38 -2.65 -5.13 4.17
C ALA A 38 -3.40 -4.40 3.05
N LEU A 39 -4.14 -3.33 3.38
CA LEU A 39 -4.84 -2.52 2.38
C LEU A 39 -3.87 -1.90 1.37
N ILE A 40 -2.74 -1.34 1.83
CA ILE A 40 -1.72 -0.77 0.94
C ILE A 40 -1.15 -1.84 0.01
N ALA A 41 -0.89 -3.05 0.52
CA ALA A 41 -0.40 -4.17 -0.29
C ALA A 41 -1.41 -4.63 -1.35
N GLU A 42 -2.71 -4.61 -1.06
CA GLU A 42 -3.77 -4.90 -2.03
C GLU A 42 -3.87 -3.81 -3.12
N LEU A 43 -3.80 -2.54 -2.72
CA LEU A 43 -3.88 -1.40 -3.64
C LEU A 43 -2.69 -1.33 -4.59
N LEU A 44 -1.50 -1.66 -4.08
CA LEU A 44 -0.23 -1.56 -4.82
C LEU A 44 0.21 -2.88 -5.46
N GLN A 45 -0.73 -3.82 -5.67
CA GLN A 45 -0.46 -5.02 -6.47
C GLN A 45 0.04 -4.64 -7.86
N PHE A 46 1.11 -5.30 -8.30
CA PHE A 46 1.72 -5.03 -9.61
C PHE A 46 0.73 -5.30 -10.75
N SER A 47 0.02 -6.43 -10.70
CA SER A 47 -1.02 -6.75 -11.70
C SER A 47 -2.29 -5.92 -11.44
N PRO A 48 -2.79 -5.16 -12.43
CA PRO A 48 -4.04 -4.41 -12.28
C PRO A 48 -5.24 -5.29 -11.95
N SER A 49 -5.31 -6.51 -12.49
CA SER A 49 -6.41 -7.45 -12.26
C SER A 49 -6.46 -8.00 -10.83
N ALA A 50 -5.35 -7.92 -10.09
CA ALA A 50 -5.27 -8.34 -8.69
C ALA A 50 -5.67 -7.23 -7.72
N ARG A 51 -5.84 -5.99 -8.20
CA ARG A 51 -6.21 -4.86 -7.36
C ARG A 51 -7.71 -4.89 -7.04
N PRO A 52 -8.10 -4.50 -5.82
CA PRO A 52 -9.51 -4.34 -5.50
C PRO A 52 -10.13 -3.19 -6.29
N SER A 53 -11.40 -3.33 -6.65
CA SER A 53 -12.20 -2.22 -7.17
C SER A 53 -12.40 -1.14 -6.11
N ALA A 54 -12.69 0.09 -6.54
CA ALA A 54 -12.98 1.20 -5.62
C ALA A 54 -14.11 0.88 -4.62
N GLY A 55 -15.14 0.13 -5.05
CA GLY A 55 -16.21 -0.32 -4.16
C GLY A 55 -15.74 -1.31 -3.09
N GLN A 56 -14.81 -2.22 -3.42
CA GLN A 56 -14.18 -3.12 -2.45
C GLN A 56 -13.31 -2.33 -1.46
N VAL A 57 -12.54 -1.36 -1.95
CA VAL A 57 -11.70 -0.47 -1.12
C VAL A 57 -12.56 0.31 -0.13
N ALA A 58 -13.65 0.95 -0.59
CA ALA A 58 -14.56 1.71 0.28
C ALA A 58 -15.19 0.86 1.40
N ARG A 59 -15.27 -0.46 1.21
CA ARG A 59 -15.78 -1.40 2.21
C ARG A 59 -14.69 -1.97 3.13
N ASN A 60 -13.42 -1.66 2.89
CA ASN A 60 -12.31 -2.19 3.68
C ASN A 60 -12.41 -1.75 5.15
N GLY A 61 -12.15 -2.69 6.06
CA GLY A 61 -12.29 -2.48 7.49
C GLY A 61 -11.39 -1.37 8.03
N TRP A 62 -10.20 -1.14 7.47
CA TRP A 62 -9.33 -0.05 7.89
C TRP A 62 -9.91 1.32 7.55
N LEU A 63 -10.47 1.48 6.34
CA LEU A 63 -11.10 2.75 5.92
C LEU A 63 -12.42 3.02 6.65
N ARG A 64 -13.19 1.97 6.95
CA ARG A 64 -14.47 2.09 7.66
C ARG A 64 -14.33 2.26 9.17
N ALA A 65 -13.26 1.73 9.75
CA ALA A 65 -13.07 1.75 11.20
C ALA A 65 -12.62 3.09 11.75
N GLY A 66 -12.37 4.11 10.90
CA GLY A 66 -12.13 5.50 11.29
C GLY A 66 -11.49 5.66 12.66
N ASP A 67 -10.21 5.29 12.79
CA ASP A 67 -9.35 5.61 13.94
C ASP A 67 -9.95 5.40 15.35
N SER A 68 -10.56 4.23 15.60
CA SER A 68 -10.69 3.74 16.98
C SER A 68 -9.40 3.02 17.39
N GLY A 69 -8.38 3.81 17.74
CA GLY A 69 -7.11 3.38 18.33
C GLY A 69 -6.59 4.44 19.27
#